data_AF-A0A504JI43-F1
#
_entry.id   AF-A0A504JI43-F1
#
_cell.length_a   1.000
_cell.length_b   1.000
_cell.length_c   1.000
_cell.angle_alpha   90.00
_cell.angle_beta   90.00
_cell.angle_gamma   90.00
#
_symmetry.space_group_name_H-M   'P 1'
#
loop_
_entity.id
_entity.type
_entity.pdbx_description
1 polymer ?
#
loop_
_entity_poly.entity_id
_entity_poly.type
_entity_poly.pdbx_seq_one_letter_code
_entity_poly.pdbx_strand_id
1 'polypeptide(L)' 'MLPNLKVTQLKQISREQQKFINGGRIPTLKEFCCGPRSQGWWIQQYPFLATDPYYTCTIDVCSN' A
#
# COMPACT_ATOMS: atom_id res chain seq x y z
N MET A 1 3.90 9.42 27.93
CA MET A 1 3.94 10.62 27.07
C MET A 1 4.55 10.18 25.74
N LEU A 2 3.71 9.96 24.72
CA LEU A 2 4.16 9.45 23.40
C LEU A 2 4.82 10.60 22.61
N PRO A 3 6.00 10.39 22.01
CA PRO A 3 6.67 11.45 21.27
C PRO A 3 5.94 11.73 19.95
N ASN A 4 5.72 13.03 19.73
CA ASN A 4 5.26 13.65 18.49
C ASN A 4 6.11 13.18 17.29
N LEU A 5 5.60 12.24 16.50
CA LEU A 5 6.16 11.98 15.17
C LEU A 5 5.72 13.12 14.24
N LYS A 6 6.67 14.03 13.99
CA LYS A 6 6.61 15.08 12.97
C LYS A 6 6.12 14.53 11.63
N VAL A 7 5.00 15.08 11.16
CA VAL A 7 4.37 14.90 9.84
C VAL A 7 5.23 15.56 8.73
N THR A 8 6.53 15.24 8.66
CA THR A 8 7.45 15.90 7.72
C THR A 8 8.46 14.95 7.06
N GLN A 9 8.33 13.64 7.30
CA GLN A 9 9.23 12.62 6.73
C GLN A 9 8.47 11.57 5.90
N LEU A 10 7.29 11.89 5.38
CA LEU A 10 6.60 11.04 4.38
C LEU A 10 7.19 11.17 2.98
N LYS A 11 8.33 11.87 2.81
CA LYS A 11 8.80 12.23 1.47
C LYS A 11 9.53 11.10 0.74
N GLN A 12 10.21 10.18 1.42
CA GLN A 12 10.96 9.11 0.73
C GLN A 12 11.17 7.89 1.64
N ILE A 13 10.12 7.38 2.29
CA ILE A 13 10.23 6.06 2.91
C ILE A 13 10.30 5.06 1.75
N SER A 14 11.45 4.42 1.56
CA SER A 14 11.66 3.40 0.53
C SER A 14 10.60 2.31 0.67
N ARG A 15 10.17 1.68 -0.44
CA ARG A 15 9.13 0.63 -0.46
C ARG A 15 9.37 -0.47 0.61
N GLU A 16 10.62 -0.70 0.98
CA GLU A 16 11.04 -1.64 2.01
C GLU A 16 10.75 -1.15 3.44
N GLN A 17 10.94 0.13 3.73
CA GLN A 17 10.62 0.70 5.03
C GLN A 17 9.11 0.87 5.23
N GLN A 18 8.33 1.07 4.16
CA GLN A 18 6.85 1.11 4.25
C GLN A 18 6.25 -0.27 4.58
N LYS A 19 6.89 -1.39 4.19
CA LYS A 19 6.50 -2.76 4.62
C LYS A 19 6.55 -2.91 6.15
N PHE A 20 7.38 -2.13 6.83
CA PHE A 20 7.65 -2.31 8.26
C PHE A 20 6.72 -1.53 9.18
N ILE A 21 6.01 -0.50 8.68
CA ILE A 21 5.29 0.47 9.53
C ILE A 21 4.05 -0.14 10.22
N ASN A 22 3.51 -1.26 9.73
CA ASN A 22 2.37 -1.92 10.36
C ASN A 22 2.53 -3.43 10.57
N GLY A 23 3.75 -3.98 10.39
CA GLY A 23 4.00 -5.43 10.43
C GLY A 23 3.23 -6.22 9.35
N GLY A 24 2.60 -5.53 8.40
CA GLY A 24 1.80 -6.11 7.34
C GLY A 24 2.59 -6.30 6.05
N ARG A 25 2.32 -7.40 5.36
CA ARG A 25 2.82 -7.62 3.99
C ARG A 25 2.09 -6.67 3.04
N ILE A 26 2.85 -5.92 2.23
CA ILE A 26 2.31 -5.16 1.09
C ILE A 26 1.71 -6.16 0.08
N PRO A 27 0.48 -5.94 -0.40
CA PRO A 27 -0.15 -6.84 -1.36
C PRO A 27 0.60 -6.85 -2.69
N THR A 28 0.55 -7.96 -3.40
CA THR A 28 0.89 -7.96 -4.84
C THR A 28 -0.19 -7.25 -5.65
N LEU A 29 0.11 -6.89 -6.91
CA LEU A 29 -0.87 -6.27 -7.81
C LEU A 29 -2.15 -7.12 -7.93
N LYS A 30 -2.00 -8.44 -8.07
CA LYS A 30 -3.12 -9.39 -8.10
C LYS A 30 -3.92 -9.41 -6.79
N GLU A 31 -3.26 -9.36 -5.64
CA GLU A 31 -3.95 -9.31 -4.33
C GLU A 31 -4.65 -7.95 -4.09
N PHE A 32 -4.11 -6.87 -4.62
CA PHE A 32 -4.70 -5.54 -4.55
C PHE A 32 -5.96 -5.43 -5.42
N CYS A 33 -5.88 -5.92 -6.66
CA CYS A 33 -6.96 -5.79 -7.65
C CYS A 33 -8.02 -6.90 -7.56
N CYS A 34 -7.59 -8.12 -7.25
CA CYS A 34 -8.37 -9.35 -7.42
C CYS A 34 -8.36 -10.21 -6.16
N GLY A 35 -7.71 -9.74 -5.10
CA GLY A 35 -7.69 -10.44 -3.83
C GLY A 35 -9.04 -10.40 -3.12
N PRO A 36 -9.16 -11.11 -1.99
CA PRO A 36 -10.39 -11.16 -1.19
C PRO A 36 -10.71 -9.84 -0.48
N ARG A 37 -9.76 -8.88 -0.46
CA ARG A 37 -9.92 -7.56 0.16
C ARG A 37 -10.06 -6.50 -0.92
N SER A 38 -10.93 -5.52 -0.68
CA SER A 38 -11.13 -4.41 -1.61
C SER A 38 -9.91 -3.49 -1.67
N GLN A 39 -9.73 -2.83 -2.82
CA GLN A 39 -8.70 -1.80 -3.02
C GLN A 39 -8.76 -0.72 -1.93
N GLY A 40 -9.96 -0.30 -1.53
CA GLY A 40 -10.17 0.67 -0.46
C GLY A 40 -9.62 0.21 0.89
N TRP A 41 -9.77 -1.08 1.23
CA TRP A 41 -9.18 -1.64 2.45
C TRP A 41 -7.65 -1.58 2.40
N TRP A 42 -7.05 -1.93 1.26
CA TRP A 42 -5.60 -1.85 1.08
C TRP A 42 -5.09 -0.40 1.14
N ILE A 43 -5.79 0.55 0.53
CA ILE A 43 -5.43 1.99 0.56
C ILE A 43 -5.50 2.53 2.00
N GLN A 44 -6.46 2.08 2.81
CA GLN A 44 -6.53 2.47 4.23
C GLN A 44 -5.30 2.01 5.03
N GLN A 45 -4.77 0.82 4.72
CA GLN A 45 -3.56 0.29 5.37
C GLN A 45 -2.27 0.86 4.76
N TYR A 46 -2.30 1.14 3.45
CA TYR A 46 -1.16 1.55 2.64
C TYR A 46 -1.57 2.69 1.68
N PRO A 47 -1.62 3.94 2.17
CA PRO A 47 -2.12 5.08 1.39
C PRO A 47 -1.33 5.34 0.09
N PHE A 48 -0.04 4.98 0.07
CA PHE A 48 0.81 5.12 -1.12
C PHE A 48 0.37 4.25 -2.30
N LEU A 49 -0.42 3.18 -2.08
CA LEU A 49 -0.95 2.36 -3.16
C LEU A 49 -1.92 3.15 -4.04
N ALA A 50 -2.59 4.17 -3.50
CA ALA A 50 -3.51 5.01 -4.27
C ALA A 50 -2.79 5.92 -5.28
N THR A 51 -1.49 6.18 -5.09
CA THR A 51 -0.70 7.08 -5.93
C THR A 51 0.40 6.38 -6.72
N ASP A 52 0.62 5.08 -6.47
CA ASP A 52 1.64 4.29 -7.16
C ASP A 52 1.10 3.72 -8.47
N PRO A 53 1.66 4.09 -9.64
CA PRO A 53 1.17 3.63 -10.94
C PRO A 53 1.30 2.11 -11.13
N TYR A 54 2.16 1.44 -10.36
CA TYR A 54 2.25 -0.03 -10.36
C TYR A 54 0.96 -0.68 -9.87
N TYR A 55 0.21 -0.03 -8.96
CA TYR A 55 -1.04 -0.55 -8.38
C TYR A 55 -2.28 -0.13 -9.19
N THR A 56 -2.15 -0.12 -10.51
CA THR A 56 -3.26 0.14 -11.42
C THR A 56 -3.95 -1.17 -11.79
N CYS A 57 -5.24 -1.29 -11.49
CA CYS A 57 -6.02 -2.47 -11.85
C CYS A 57 -6.48 -2.39 -13.31
N THR A 58 -5.76 -3.09 -14.18
CA THR A 58 -6.22 -3.36 -15.55
C THR A 58 -6.98 -4.69 -15.60
N ILE A 59 -7.78 -4.88 -16.65
CA ILE A 59 -8.64 -6.05 -16.79
C ILE A 59 -7.84 -7.37 -16.80
N ASP A 60 -6.58 -7.30 -17.19
CA ASP A 60 -5.65 -8.41 -17.35
C ASP A 60 -5.10 -8.93 -16.01
N VAL A 61 -5.14 -8.10 -14.95
CA VAL A 61 -4.55 -8.41 -13.64
C VAL A 61 -5.27 -9.56 -12.94
N CYS A 62 -6.59 -9.69 -13.17
CA CYS A 62 -7.43 -10.69 -12.51
C CYS A 62 -7.64 -11.96 -13.34
N SER A 63 -7.20 -11.97 -14.59
CA SER A 63 -7.47 -13.04 -15.56
C SER A 63 -6.34 -14.05 -15.71
N ASN A 64 -5.28 -13.94 -14.91
CA ASN A 64 -4.11 -14.83 -14.88
C ASN A 64 -3.96 -15.39 -13.47
#